data_AF-A0A6C0EAK1-F1
#
_entry.id   AF-A0A6C0EAK1-F1
#
_cell.length_a   1.000
_cell.length_b   1.000
_cell.length_c   1.000
_cell.angle_alpha   90.00
_cell.angle_beta   90.00
_cell.angle_gamma   90.00
#
_symmetry.space_group_name_H-M   'P 1'
#
loop_
_entity.id
_entity.type
_entity.pdbx_description
1 polymer ?
#
loop_
_entity_poly.entity_id
_entity_poly.type
_entity_poly.pdbx_seq_one_letter_code
_entity_poly.pdbx_strand_id
1 'polypeptide(L)'
;MEDPFSLIQYYEDIKNYEITRADIRYYEFTDDIKENTLMLLERLKYDEFIESFDTDIESRKIDWSEVIISLLLKENPNGVELNYIGYYYNCIEKNHDLIIKYYNRAIENGYIQSASNLALYYKSLKMYDEMKKYFLIGVVKNDVYSMNQLGIHYQLVEKDYEQMKLYYIMAIDKDCVESMINIGCYYRDIEKDFDKMFEFFAKAIQLDYKLAYDQLVLFLTNYETDQKVRGDIINKFENTFSNDQLVEIIKVLCYY
;
A
#
# COMPACT_ATOMS: atom_id res chain seq x y z
N MET A 1 -33.87 10.03 -17.09
CA MET A 1 -34.25 9.81 -15.68
C MET A 1 -34.63 8.36 -15.58
N GLU A 2 -33.67 7.52 -15.21
CA GLU A 2 -33.98 6.13 -14.87
C GLU A 2 -34.65 6.12 -13.49
N ASP A 3 -35.67 5.28 -13.37
CA ASP A 3 -36.54 5.17 -12.23
C ASP A 3 -35.78 4.54 -11.04
N PRO A 4 -35.62 5.25 -9.91
CA PRO A 4 -34.98 4.71 -8.71
C PRO A 4 -35.73 3.49 -8.13
N PHE A 5 -36.97 3.22 -8.56
CA PHE A 5 -37.69 2.00 -8.18
C PHE A 5 -37.22 0.73 -8.90
N SER A 6 -36.51 0.83 -10.04
CA SER A 6 -36.15 -0.37 -10.83
C SER A 6 -34.98 -1.19 -10.26
N LEU A 7 -34.06 -0.56 -9.52
CA LEU A 7 -32.92 -1.27 -8.91
C LEU A 7 -33.27 -1.87 -7.55
N ILE A 8 -34.11 -1.23 -6.74
CA ILE A 8 -34.60 -1.81 -5.48
C ILE A 8 -35.26 -3.15 -5.75
N GLN A 9 -36.07 -3.22 -6.82
CA GLN A 9 -36.75 -4.44 -7.23
C GLN A 9 -35.77 -5.51 -7.78
N TYR A 10 -34.75 -5.10 -8.54
CA TYR A 10 -33.65 -6.00 -8.94
C TYR A 10 -32.87 -6.55 -7.74
N TYR A 11 -32.61 -5.72 -6.72
CA TYR A 11 -31.95 -6.15 -5.49
C TYR A 11 -32.84 -7.02 -4.61
N GLU A 12 -34.16 -6.83 -4.63
CA GLU A 12 -35.12 -7.72 -3.99
C GLU A 12 -35.23 -9.08 -4.71
N ASP A 13 -35.08 -9.12 -6.03
CA ASP A 13 -35.12 -10.35 -6.83
C ASP A 13 -33.83 -11.19 -6.72
N ILE A 14 -32.67 -10.58 -6.44
CA ILE A 14 -31.41 -11.30 -6.12
C ILE A 14 -31.35 -11.71 -4.63
N LYS A 15 -32.12 -11.05 -3.76
CA LYS A 15 -32.14 -11.19 -2.29
C LYS A 15 -32.72 -12.50 -1.73
N ASN A 16 -32.67 -13.61 -2.47
CA ASN A 16 -32.81 -14.93 -1.86
C ASN A 16 -31.50 -15.43 -1.22
N TYR A 17 -30.41 -14.65 -1.31
CA TYR A 17 -29.12 -14.94 -0.68
C TYR A 17 -28.63 -13.72 0.13
N GLU A 18 -28.28 -13.94 1.40
CA GLU A 18 -27.67 -12.93 2.26
C GLU A 18 -26.16 -12.87 1.97
N ILE A 19 -25.66 -11.74 1.49
CA ILE A 19 -24.23 -11.55 1.20
C ILE A 19 -23.46 -11.53 2.51
N THR A 20 -22.52 -12.45 2.66
CA THR A 20 -21.69 -12.57 3.85
C THR A 20 -20.37 -11.81 3.72
N ARG A 21 -19.70 -11.60 4.85
CA ARG A 21 -18.33 -11.06 4.88
C ARG A 21 -17.33 -11.91 4.09
N ALA A 22 -17.53 -13.23 4.06
CA ALA A 22 -16.67 -14.14 3.30
C ALA A 22 -16.85 -13.95 1.79
N ASP A 23 -18.09 -13.78 1.34
CA ASP A 23 -18.40 -13.52 -0.08
C ASP A 23 -17.69 -12.26 -0.56
N ILE A 24 -17.65 -11.20 0.25
CA ILE A 24 -16.96 -9.95 -0.07
C ILE A 24 -15.44 -10.14 -0.12
N ARG A 25 -14.85 -10.83 0.87
CA ARG A 25 -13.40 -11.04 0.94
C ARG A 25 -12.84 -11.81 -0.24
N TYR A 26 -13.62 -12.74 -0.77
CA TYR A 26 -13.22 -13.58 -1.91
C TYR A 26 -13.90 -13.17 -3.22
N TYR A 27 -14.55 -12.00 -3.25
CA TYR A 27 -15.20 -11.51 -4.44
C TYR A 27 -14.18 -11.14 -5.52
N GLU A 28 -14.37 -11.69 -6.71
CA GLU A 28 -13.65 -11.32 -7.91
C GLU A 28 -14.56 -10.44 -8.77
N PHE A 29 -14.11 -9.23 -9.06
CA PHE A 29 -14.85 -8.28 -9.90
C PHE A 29 -15.14 -8.87 -11.28
N THR A 30 -16.38 -8.74 -11.72
CA THR A 30 -16.85 -9.24 -13.01
C THR A 30 -17.15 -8.08 -13.98
N ASP A 31 -17.71 -8.41 -15.15
CA ASP A 31 -18.25 -7.42 -16.08
C ASP A 31 -19.63 -6.89 -15.68
N ASP A 32 -20.26 -7.46 -14.64
CA ASP A 32 -21.57 -7.04 -14.15
C ASP A 32 -21.44 -5.82 -13.21
N ILE A 33 -21.76 -4.64 -13.75
CA ILE A 33 -21.70 -3.38 -13.01
C ILE A 33 -22.60 -3.40 -11.78
N LYS A 34 -23.78 -4.03 -11.85
CA LYS A 34 -24.75 -4.01 -10.74
C LYS A 34 -24.26 -4.87 -9.58
N GLU A 35 -23.77 -6.07 -9.88
CA GLU A 35 -23.20 -6.97 -8.88
C GLU A 35 -21.97 -6.35 -8.21
N ASN A 36 -21.03 -5.82 -8.99
CA ASN A 36 -19.84 -5.13 -8.46
C ASN A 36 -20.22 -3.96 -7.54
N THR A 37 -21.23 -3.17 -7.93
CA THR A 37 -21.72 -2.02 -7.15
C THR A 37 -22.35 -2.48 -5.84
N LEU A 38 -23.14 -3.55 -5.85
CA LEU A 38 -23.71 -4.16 -4.64
C LEU A 38 -22.63 -4.67 -3.70
N MET A 39 -21.67 -5.41 -4.23
CA MET A 39 -20.56 -5.95 -3.44
C MET A 39 -19.74 -4.84 -2.78
N LEU A 40 -19.53 -3.73 -3.49
CA LEU A 40 -18.92 -2.55 -2.88
C LEU A 40 -19.82 -1.96 -1.78
N LEU A 41 -21.12 -1.74 -2.00
CA LEU A 41 -22.00 -1.18 -0.97
C LEU A 41 -22.08 -2.07 0.29
N GLU A 42 -22.07 -3.39 0.13
CA GLU A 42 -22.02 -4.35 1.24
C GLU A 42 -20.66 -4.36 1.94
N ARG A 43 -19.56 -4.22 1.19
CA ARG A 43 -18.20 -4.07 1.71
C ARG A 43 -18.05 -2.92 2.69
N LEU A 44 -18.72 -1.78 2.45
CA LEU A 44 -18.61 -0.57 3.27
C LEU A 44 -19.14 -0.72 4.70
N LYS A 45 -19.82 -1.83 5.01
CA LYS A 45 -20.30 -2.15 6.36
C LYS A 45 -19.19 -2.69 7.26
N TYR A 46 -18.04 -3.07 6.70
CA TYR A 46 -16.95 -3.72 7.42
C TYR A 46 -15.72 -2.81 7.51
N ASP A 47 -15.28 -2.56 8.74
CA ASP A 47 -14.04 -1.83 9.04
C ASP A 47 -12.84 -2.81 9.05
N GLU A 48 -12.46 -3.25 7.86
CA GLU A 48 -11.24 -4.05 7.63
C GLU A 48 -10.65 -3.65 6.29
N PHE A 49 -9.39 -3.97 6.01
CA PHE A 49 -8.79 -3.81 4.68
C PHE A 49 -9.05 -5.07 3.83
N ILE A 50 -9.51 -4.90 2.59
CA ILE A 50 -9.71 -5.95 1.59
C ILE A 50 -9.11 -5.41 0.31
N GLU A 51 -7.99 -6.02 -0.06
CA GLU A 51 -7.12 -5.59 -1.14
C GLU A 51 -7.89 -5.36 -2.46
N SER A 52 -8.82 -6.26 -2.81
CA SER A 52 -9.62 -6.17 -4.04
C SER A 52 -10.48 -4.90 -4.12
N PHE A 53 -10.89 -4.34 -2.98
CA PHE A 53 -11.74 -3.15 -2.90
C PHE A 53 -10.98 -1.85 -2.56
N ASP A 54 -9.80 -1.94 -1.95
CA ASP A 54 -9.12 -0.78 -1.37
C ASP A 54 -7.89 -0.30 -2.13
N THR A 55 -7.36 -1.09 -3.08
CA THR A 55 -6.11 -0.76 -3.80
C THR A 55 -6.33 -0.18 -5.19
N ASP A 56 -7.23 -0.77 -5.99
CA ASP A 56 -7.51 -0.33 -7.37
C ASP A 56 -8.99 -0.54 -7.70
N ILE A 57 -9.82 0.30 -7.06
CA ILE A 57 -11.27 0.26 -7.24
C ILE A 57 -11.74 1.14 -8.40
N GLU A 58 -10.92 2.11 -8.83
CA GLU A 58 -11.21 2.99 -9.97
C GLU A 58 -11.18 2.24 -11.32
N SER A 59 -10.38 1.19 -11.45
CA SER A 59 -10.36 0.34 -12.65
C SER A 59 -11.56 -0.60 -12.74
N ARG A 60 -12.35 -0.73 -11.67
CA ARG A 60 -13.46 -1.67 -11.58
C ARG A 60 -14.73 -1.10 -12.19
N LYS A 61 -15.52 -1.99 -12.78
CA LYS A 61 -16.83 -1.68 -13.37
C LYS A 61 -17.86 -1.48 -12.27
N ILE A 62 -17.87 -0.30 -11.66
CA ILE A 62 -18.79 0.12 -10.58
C ILE A 62 -19.58 1.33 -11.05
N ASP A 63 -20.87 1.38 -10.70
CA ASP A 63 -21.68 2.58 -10.82
C ASP A 63 -21.42 3.50 -9.62
N TRP A 64 -20.41 4.35 -9.77
CA TRP A 64 -20.04 5.30 -8.73
C TRP A 64 -21.11 6.37 -8.46
N SER A 65 -22.03 6.62 -9.41
CA SER A 65 -23.13 7.56 -9.21
C SER A 65 -24.10 7.02 -8.16
N GLU A 66 -24.42 5.73 -8.24
CA GLU A 66 -25.28 5.06 -7.27
C GLU A 66 -24.60 4.97 -5.89
N VAL A 67 -23.31 4.62 -5.86
CA VAL A 67 -22.53 4.58 -4.61
C VAL A 67 -22.53 5.93 -3.93
N ILE A 68 -22.15 7.00 -4.64
CA ILE A 68 -22.03 8.31 -4.01
C ILE A 68 -23.39 8.85 -3.54
N ILE A 69 -24.46 8.66 -4.31
CA ILE A 69 -25.83 9.05 -3.90
C ILE A 69 -26.23 8.30 -2.62
N SER A 70 -26.05 6.97 -2.62
CA SER A 70 -26.37 6.13 -1.46
C SER A 70 -25.62 6.55 -0.19
N LEU A 71 -24.35 6.93 -0.32
CA LEU A 71 -23.54 7.35 0.82
C LEU A 71 -23.86 8.78 1.29
N LEU A 72 -24.14 9.71 0.38
CA LEU A 72 -24.49 11.09 0.73
C LEU A 72 -25.88 11.23 1.35
N LEU A 73 -26.79 10.28 1.09
CA LEU A 73 -28.14 10.25 1.69
C LEU A 73 -28.16 9.66 3.11
N LYS A 74 -27.09 9.01 3.57
CA LYS A 74 -27.01 8.47 4.93
C LYS A 74 -26.92 9.60 5.96
N GLU A 75 -27.77 9.53 6.97
CA GLU A 75 -27.77 10.49 8.09
C GLU A 75 -26.45 10.42 8.88
N ASN A 76 -25.97 9.20 9.15
CA ASN A 76 -24.78 8.93 9.96
C ASN A 76 -23.86 7.93 9.26
N PRO A 77 -23.11 8.33 8.22
CA PRO A 77 -22.17 7.44 7.56
C PRO A 77 -20.99 7.10 8.48
N ASN A 78 -20.55 5.85 8.44
CA ASN A 78 -19.39 5.38 9.21
C ASN A 78 -18.06 5.86 8.61
N GLY A 79 -16.95 5.60 9.29
CA GLY A 79 -15.62 6.04 8.83
C GLY A 79 -15.18 5.47 7.47
N VAL A 80 -15.51 4.20 7.18
CA VAL A 80 -15.24 3.56 5.87
C VAL A 80 -16.04 4.26 4.77
N GLU A 81 -17.33 4.49 5.00
CA GLU A 81 -18.21 5.17 4.06
C GLU A 81 -17.74 6.61 3.78
N LEU A 82 -17.36 7.35 4.82
CA LEU A 82 -16.77 8.68 4.70
C LEU A 82 -15.46 8.66 3.90
N ASN A 83 -14.62 7.64 4.10
CA ASN A 83 -13.41 7.44 3.33
C ASN A 83 -13.73 7.24 1.84
N TYR A 84 -14.72 6.41 1.52
CA TYR A 84 -15.10 6.16 0.12
C TYR A 84 -15.74 7.37 -0.55
N ILE A 85 -16.47 8.21 0.19
CA ILE A 85 -16.91 9.52 -0.32
C ILE A 85 -15.68 10.39 -0.66
N GLY A 86 -14.68 10.47 0.24
CA GLY A 86 -13.43 11.18 -0.03
C GLY A 86 -12.68 10.63 -1.23
N TYR A 87 -12.64 9.30 -1.36
CA TYR A 87 -12.05 8.59 -2.50
C TYR A 87 -12.74 8.95 -3.81
N TYR A 88 -14.08 8.93 -3.86
CA TYR A 88 -14.84 9.33 -5.03
C TYR A 88 -14.45 10.74 -5.51
N TYR A 89 -14.41 11.72 -4.59
CA TYR A 89 -13.99 13.07 -4.95
C TYR A 89 -12.51 13.16 -5.33
N ASN A 90 -11.66 12.27 -4.84
CA ASN A 90 -10.24 12.25 -5.16
C ASN A 90 -9.94 11.62 -6.52
N CYS A 91 -10.62 10.53 -6.87
CA CYS A 91 -10.32 9.74 -8.06
C CYS A 91 -11.22 10.10 -9.25
N ILE A 92 -12.48 10.45 -9.01
CA ILE A 92 -13.51 10.58 -10.05
C ILE A 92 -13.84 12.04 -10.30
N GLU A 93 -14.43 12.73 -9.31
CA GLU A 93 -14.96 14.09 -9.50
C GLU A 93 -13.89 15.19 -9.38
N LYS A 94 -12.74 14.88 -8.75
CA LYS A 94 -11.60 15.79 -8.53
C LYS A 94 -11.98 17.09 -7.79
N ASN A 95 -12.81 16.99 -6.76
CA ASN A 95 -13.23 18.15 -5.96
C ASN A 95 -12.38 18.31 -4.68
N HIS A 96 -11.45 19.26 -4.70
CA HIS A 96 -10.48 19.51 -3.63
C HIS A 96 -11.09 19.74 -2.23
N ASP A 97 -12.14 20.56 -2.14
CA ASP A 97 -12.76 20.89 -0.85
C ASP A 97 -13.46 19.67 -0.25
N LEU A 98 -14.11 18.86 -1.08
CA LEU A 98 -14.82 17.68 -0.64
C LEU A 98 -13.87 16.52 -0.30
N ILE A 99 -12.73 16.38 -0.99
CA ILE A 99 -11.66 15.46 -0.61
C ILE A 99 -11.22 15.72 0.83
N ILE A 100 -10.82 16.97 1.11
CA ILE A 100 -10.32 17.38 2.43
C ILE A 100 -11.41 17.20 3.48
N LYS A 101 -12.66 17.60 3.18
CA LYS A 101 -13.80 17.49 4.10
C LYS A 101 -14.06 16.04 4.51
N TYR A 102 -14.19 15.13 3.54
CA TYR A 102 -14.65 13.77 3.83
C TYR A 102 -13.56 12.89 4.44
N TYR A 103 -12.30 13.03 4.00
CA TYR A 103 -11.20 12.33 4.67
C TYR A 103 -10.99 12.81 6.11
N ASN A 104 -11.06 14.11 6.40
CA ASN A 104 -10.99 14.58 7.78
C ASN A 104 -12.13 14.04 8.65
N ARG A 105 -13.36 14.05 8.13
CA ARG A 105 -14.51 13.45 8.83
C ARG A 105 -14.30 11.95 9.10
N ALA A 106 -13.73 11.20 8.16
CA ALA A 106 -13.44 9.78 8.34
C ALA A 106 -12.39 9.55 9.45
N ILE A 107 -11.32 10.38 9.49
CA ILE A 107 -10.31 10.35 10.55
C ILE A 107 -10.93 10.66 11.92
N GLU A 108 -11.79 11.68 12.00
CA GLU A 108 -12.53 12.04 13.22
C GLU A 108 -13.47 10.92 13.69
N ASN A 109 -13.99 10.12 12.74
CA ASN A 109 -14.78 8.92 13.01
C ASN A 109 -13.93 7.67 13.30
N GLY A 110 -12.61 7.82 13.39
CA GLY A 110 -11.69 6.74 13.79
C GLY A 110 -11.11 5.91 12.64
N TYR A 111 -11.50 6.17 11.39
CA TYR A 111 -10.98 5.44 10.23
C TYR A 111 -9.63 6.01 9.77
N ILE A 112 -8.56 5.43 10.29
CA ILE A 112 -7.21 5.99 10.20
C ILE A 112 -6.62 5.97 8.80
N GLN A 113 -7.03 5.02 7.95
CA GLN A 113 -6.57 4.88 6.57
C GLN A 113 -6.86 6.13 5.74
N SER A 114 -7.88 6.91 6.10
CA SER A 114 -8.15 8.21 5.48
C SER A 114 -7.04 9.24 5.71
N ALA A 115 -6.26 9.13 6.79
CA ALA A 115 -5.09 9.99 6.97
C ALA A 115 -4.03 9.71 5.89
N SER A 116 -3.77 8.44 5.59
CA SER A 116 -2.85 8.04 4.52
C SER A 116 -3.36 8.50 3.15
N ASN A 117 -4.66 8.37 2.87
CA ASN A 117 -5.26 8.85 1.62
C ASN A 117 -5.15 10.38 1.47
N LEU A 118 -5.43 11.12 2.54
CA LEU A 118 -5.30 12.57 2.54
C LEU A 118 -3.84 13.02 2.42
N ALA A 119 -2.91 12.31 3.04
CA ALA A 119 -1.47 12.54 2.89
C ALA A 119 -1.01 12.32 1.43
N LEU A 120 -1.46 11.25 0.78
CA LEU A 120 -1.17 10.98 -0.64
C LEU A 120 -1.75 12.08 -1.54
N TYR A 121 -2.95 12.55 -1.23
CA TYR A 121 -3.53 13.69 -1.95
C TYR A 121 -2.65 14.94 -1.83
N TYR A 122 -2.22 15.33 -0.63
CA TYR A 122 -1.28 16.45 -0.46
C TYR A 122 0.09 16.21 -1.10
N LYS A 123 0.57 14.96 -1.09
CA LYS A 123 1.80 14.54 -1.82
C LYS A 123 1.66 14.82 -3.32
N SER A 124 0.51 14.52 -3.91
CA SER A 124 0.26 14.76 -5.34
C SER A 124 0.29 16.24 -5.71
N LEU A 125 -0.12 17.10 -4.76
CA LEU A 125 -0.03 18.57 -4.86
C LEU A 125 1.35 19.13 -4.48
N LYS A 126 2.30 18.28 -4.08
CA LYS A 126 3.61 18.65 -3.52
C LYS A 126 3.52 19.54 -2.28
N MET A 127 2.41 19.45 -1.55
CA MET A 127 2.19 20.11 -0.26
C MET A 127 2.76 19.21 0.85
N TYR A 128 4.08 19.24 1.00
CA TYR A 128 4.79 18.24 1.80
C TYR A 128 4.61 18.40 3.31
N ASP A 129 4.33 19.60 3.81
CA ASP A 129 4.09 19.81 5.24
C ASP A 129 2.74 19.22 5.67
N GLU A 130 1.70 19.41 4.86
CA GLU A 130 0.40 18.77 5.05
C GLU A 130 0.49 17.26 4.86
N MET A 131 1.19 16.79 3.82
CA MET A 131 1.43 15.36 3.63
C MET A 131 2.07 14.73 4.87
N LYS A 132 3.15 15.32 5.40
CA LYS A 132 3.82 14.84 6.61
C LYS A 132 2.88 14.84 7.80
N LYS A 133 2.11 15.92 8.00
CA LYS A 133 1.12 16.03 9.08
C LYS A 133 0.17 14.83 9.10
N TYR A 134 -0.38 14.44 7.94
CA TYR A 134 -1.34 13.35 7.87
C TYR A 134 -0.70 11.96 7.94
N PHE A 135 0.48 11.73 7.34
CA PHE A 135 1.18 10.45 7.59
C PHE A 135 1.62 10.30 9.05
N LEU A 136 2.01 11.39 9.73
CA LEU A 136 2.33 11.34 11.17
C LEU A 136 1.13 10.89 12.02
N ILE A 137 -0.10 11.24 11.64
CA ILE A 137 -1.31 10.72 12.28
C ILE A 137 -1.37 9.19 12.14
N GLY A 138 -1.08 8.65 10.95
CA GLY A 138 -0.96 7.21 10.71
C GLY A 138 0.16 6.56 11.54
N VAL A 139 1.34 7.17 11.61
CA VAL A 139 2.48 6.68 12.42
C VAL A 139 2.09 6.54 13.90
N VAL A 140 1.42 7.55 14.48
CA VAL A 140 0.93 7.52 15.87
C VAL A 140 -0.04 6.35 16.11
N LYS A 141 -0.73 5.90 15.07
CA LYS A 141 -1.65 4.77 15.09
C LYS A 141 -1.03 3.45 14.60
N ASN A 142 0.29 3.39 14.48
CA ASN A 142 1.04 2.21 14.02
C ASN A 142 0.76 1.81 12.56
N ASP A 143 0.32 2.73 11.70
CA ASP A 143 0.17 2.47 10.27
C ASP A 143 1.55 2.31 9.60
N VAL A 144 1.86 1.08 9.19
CA VAL A 144 3.12 0.71 8.53
C VAL A 144 3.28 1.43 7.20
N TYR A 145 2.18 1.63 6.46
CA TYR A 145 2.20 2.31 5.18
C TYR A 145 2.68 3.77 5.33
N SER A 146 2.12 4.50 6.31
CA SER A 146 2.54 5.86 6.64
C SER A 146 4.02 5.95 7.03
N MET A 147 4.53 4.99 7.81
CA MET A 147 5.96 4.93 8.17
C MET A 147 6.83 4.79 6.93
N ASN A 148 6.52 3.83 6.05
CA ASN A 148 7.25 3.62 4.81
C ASN A 148 7.20 4.86 3.90
N GLN A 149 6.02 5.49 3.74
CA GLN A 149 5.87 6.68 2.89
C GLN A 149 6.66 7.90 3.40
N LEU A 150 6.75 8.09 4.73
CA LEU A 150 7.62 9.13 5.31
C LEU A 150 9.10 8.82 5.04
N GLY A 151 9.52 7.55 5.20
CA GLY A 151 10.88 7.13 4.85
C GLY A 151 11.23 7.44 3.39
N ILE A 152 10.33 7.12 2.45
CA ILE A 152 10.48 7.44 1.02
C ILE A 152 10.59 8.95 0.80
N HIS A 153 9.74 9.75 1.46
CA HIS A 153 9.78 11.21 1.34
C HIS A 153 11.12 11.78 1.79
N TYR A 154 11.60 11.38 2.97
CA TYR A 154 12.89 11.84 3.48
C TYR A 154 14.06 11.36 2.61
N GLN A 155 13.99 10.16 2.02
CA GLN A 155 15.02 9.64 1.11
C GLN A 155 15.07 10.39 -0.23
N LEU A 156 13.91 10.66 -0.83
CA LEU A 156 13.84 11.09 -2.23
C LEU A 156 13.68 12.61 -2.37
N VAL A 157 12.98 13.26 -1.44
CA VAL A 157 12.64 14.69 -1.51
C VAL A 157 13.55 15.52 -0.62
N GLU A 158 13.54 15.28 0.69
CA GLU A 158 14.28 16.13 1.65
C GLU A 158 15.76 15.76 1.75
N LYS A 159 16.14 14.53 1.36
CA LYS A 159 17.50 13.98 1.51
C LYS A 159 17.99 13.99 2.96
N ASP A 160 17.06 13.92 3.92
CA ASP A 160 17.36 13.74 5.34
C ASP A 160 17.44 12.25 5.63
N TYR A 161 18.66 11.71 5.59
CA TYR A 161 18.87 10.29 5.75
C TYR A 161 18.70 9.80 7.20
N GLU A 162 18.81 10.67 8.20
CA GLU A 162 18.54 10.30 9.59
C GLU A 162 17.05 10.05 9.81
N GLN A 163 16.20 10.98 9.35
CA GLN A 163 14.76 10.80 9.41
C GLN A 163 14.29 9.64 8.53
N MET A 164 14.86 9.48 7.34
CA MET A 164 14.59 8.31 6.49
C MET A 164 14.85 6.99 7.22
N LYS A 165 16.03 6.84 7.86
CA LYS A 165 16.39 5.65 8.62
C LYS A 165 15.41 5.43 9.77
N LEU A 166 15.07 6.48 10.52
CA LEU A 166 14.10 6.40 11.61
C LEU A 166 12.78 5.77 11.15
N TYR A 167 12.16 6.31 10.11
CA TYR A 167 10.85 5.84 9.66
C TYR A 167 10.90 4.46 9.01
N TYR A 168 11.94 4.15 8.23
CA TYR A 168 12.09 2.80 7.70
C TYR A 168 12.32 1.77 8.80
N ILE A 169 13.15 2.05 9.82
CA ILE A 169 13.35 1.12 10.93
C ILE A 169 12.04 0.90 11.71
N MET A 170 11.26 1.95 11.96
CA MET A 170 9.92 1.80 12.58
C MET A 170 8.98 0.89 11.78
N ALA A 171 9.01 0.97 10.45
CA ALA A 171 8.23 0.10 9.57
C ALA A 171 8.78 -1.35 9.56
N ILE A 172 10.11 -1.50 9.56
CA ILE A 172 10.82 -2.79 9.58
C ILE A 172 10.55 -3.55 10.88
N ASP A 173 10.45 -2.86 12.02
CA ASP A 173 10.05 -3.43 13.31
C ASP A 173 8.62 -4.01 13.29
N LYS A 174 7.87 -3.77 12.20
CA LYS A 174 6.55 -4.32 11.90
C LYS A 174 6.55 -5.16 10.63
N ASP A 175 7.70 -5.73 10.28
CA ASP A 175 7.90 -6.61 9.13
C ASP A 175 7.61 -5.96 7.77
N CYS A 176 7.75 -4.63 7.66
CA CYS A 176 7.58 -3.95 6.38
C CYS A 176 8.74 -4.27 5.41
N VAL A 177 8.51 -5.23 4.52
CA VAL A 177 9.52 -5.65 3.55
C VAL A 177 9.88 -4.57 2.54
N GLU A 178 8.91 -3.72 2.15
CA GLU A 178 9.21 -2.59 1.27
C GLU A 178 10.24 -1.64 1.90
N SER A 179 10.13 -1.35 3.20
CA SER A 179 11.11 -0.55 3.93
C SER A 179 12.46 -1.26 4.07
N MET A 180 12.50 -2.59 4.27
CA MET A 180 13.75 -3.36 4.26
C MET A 180 14.49 -3.22 2.92
N ILE A 181 13.76 -3.34 1.80
CA ILE A 181 14.34 -3.19 0.46
C ILE A 181 14.80 -1.74 0.24
N ASN A 182 13.99 -0.75 0.60
CA ASN A 182 14.32 0.66 0.39
C ASN A 182 15.58 1.08 1.18
N ILE A 183 15.69 0.70 2.46
CA ILE A 183 16.87 1.01 3.27
C ILE A 183 18.10 0.22 2.79
N GLY A 184 17.93 -1.02 2.31
CA GLY A 184 19.01 -1.81 1.69
C GLY A 184 19.56 -1.14 0.43
N CYS A 185 18.69 -0.64 -0.45
CA CYS A 185 19.07 0.17 -1.62
C CYS A 185 19.79 1.46 -1.22
N TYR A 186 19.36 2.14 -0.16
CA TYR A 186 20.07 3.33 0.35
C TYR A 186 21.51 2.98 0.77
N TYR A 187 21.71 1.90 1.54
CA TYR A 187 23.05 1.47 1.94
C TYR A 187 23.91 1.03 0.73
N ARG A 188 23.30 0.42 -0.30
CA ARG A 188 23.97 0.07 -1.57
C ARG A 188 24.41 1.30 -2.35
N ASP A 189 23.54 2.29 -2.49
CA ASP A 189 23.67 3.34 -3.50
C ASP A 189 24.31 4.61 -2.96
N ILE A 190 24.02 4.96 -1.70
CA ILE A 190 24.43 6.23 -1.08
C ILE A 190 25.58 6.02 -0.09
N GLU A 191 25.37 5.23 0.97
CA GLU A 191 26.39 5.05 2.03
C GLU A 191 27.53 4.10 1.62
N LYS A 192 27.28 3.21 0.65
CA LYS A 192 28.20 2.13 0.27
C LYS A 192 28.56 1.19 1.42
N ASP A 193 27.63 1.01 2.37
CA ASP A 193 27.72 0.03 3.46
C ASP A 193 27.10 -1.29 2.99
N PHE A 194 27.92 -2.12 2.33
CA PHE A 194 27.45 -3.37 1.74
C PHE A 194 27.06 -4.42 2.78
N ASP A 195 27.57 -4.29 4.00
CA ASP A 195 27.24 -5.18 5.11
C ASP A 195 25.80 -4.96 5.58
N LYS A 196 25.42 -3.69 5.77
CA LYS A 196 24.03 -3.34 6.08
C LYS A 196 23.09 -3.58 4.91
N MET A 197 23.51 -3.30 3.69
CA MET A 197 22.74 -3.65 2.49
C MET A 197 22.36 -5.14 2.49
N PHE A 198 23.35 -6.01 2.71
CA PHE A 198 23.12 -7.45 2.79
C PHE A 198 22.20 -7.81 3.97
N GLU A 199 22.41 -7.22 5.14
CA GLU A 199 21.57 -7.48 6.32
C GLU A 199 20.07 -7.24 6.01
N PHE A 200 19.72 -6.10 5.43
CA PHE A 200 18.33 -5.76 5.14
C PHE A 200 17.74 -6.58 3.99
N PHE A 201 18.50 -6.85 2.93
CA PHE A 201 18.04 -7.75 1.86
C PHE A 201 17.87 -9.18 2.37
N ALA A 202 18.77 -9.67 3.22
CA ALA A 202 18.66 -11.01 3.79
C ALA A 202 17.39 -11.15 4.66
N LYS A 203 17.07 -10.15 5.49
CA LYS A 203 15.81 -10.11 6.25
C LYS A 203 14.58 -10.22 5.35
N ALA A 204 14.55 -9.48 4.24
CA ALA A 204 13.44 -9.53 3.28
C ALA A 204 13.36 -10.88 2.53
N ILE A 205 14.50 -11.49 2.19
CA ILE A 205 14.56 -12.83 1.55
C ILE A 205 14.04 -13.91 2.51
N GLN A 206 14.35 -13.82 3.81
CA GLN A 206 13.82 -14.75 4.83
C GLN A 206 12.30 -14.68 5.00
N LEU A 207 11.66 -13.61 4.51
CA LEU A 207 10.22 -13.46 4.45
C LEU A 207 9.65 -13.87 3.07
N ASP A 208 10.43 -14.59 2.26
CA ASP A 208 10.09 -15.07 0.91
C ASP A 208 9.82 -13.97 -0.14
N TYR A 209 10.35 -12.76 0.06
CA TYR A 209 10.19 -11.69 -0.91
C TYR A 209 11.25 -11.74 -2.01
N LYS A 210 10.83 -12.26 -3.16
CA LYS A 210 11.65 -12.38 -4.38
C LYS A 210 12.34 -11.08 -4.81
N LEU A 211 11.69 -9.92 -4.65
CA LEU A 211 12.27 -8.64 -5.07
C LEU A 211 13.60 -8.33 -4.35
N ALA A 212 13.73 -8.69 -3.07
CA ALA A 212 14.98 -8.49 -2.33
C ALA A 212 16.11 -9.37 -2.87
N TYR A 213 15.78 -10.61 -3.26
CA TYR A 213 16.72 -11.50 -3.95
C TYR A 213 17.16 -10.90 -5.30
N ASP A 214 16.21 -10.42 -6.10
CA ASP A 214 16.51 -9.79 -7.41
C ASP A 214 17.44 -8.57 -7.24
N GLN A 215 17.25 -7.75 -6.20
CA GLN A 215 18.13 -6.62 -5.89
C GLN A 215 19.54 -7.06 -5.47
N LEU A 216 19.66 -8.15 -4.70
CA LEU A 216 20.96 -8.69 -4.30
C LEU A 216 21.71 -9.28 -5.50
N VAL A 217 21.02 -10.04 -6.36
CA VAL A 217 21.59 -10.58 -7.60
C VAL A 217 22.06 -9.45 -8.50
N LEU A 218 21.23 -8.43 -8.72
CA LEU A 218 21.60 -7.27 -9.53
C LEU A 218 22.87 -6.58 -9.04
N PHE A 219 23.04 -6.45 -7.72
CA PHE A 219 24.26 -5.91 -7.13
C PHE A 219 25.48 -6.80 -7.39
N LEU A 220 25.34 -8.12 -7.23
CA LEU A 220 26.45 -9.07 -7.40
C LEU A 220 26.87 -9.23 -8.86
N THR A 221 25.93 -9.19 -9.81
CA THR A 221 26.21 -9.33 -11.25
C THR A 221 26.67 -8.03 -11.90
N ASN A 222 26.61 -6.90 -11.20
CA ASN A 222 27.12 -5.64 -11.74
C ASN A 222 28.66 -5.70 -11.87
N TYR A 223 29.17 -5.43 -13.08
CA TYR A 223 30.61 -5.45 -13.38
C TYR A 223 31.40 -4.38 -12.62
N GLU A 224 30.75 -3.29 -12.20
CA GLU A 224 31.37 -2.21 -11.42
C GLU A 224 31.53 -2.57 -9.94
N THR A 225 30.85 -3.62 -9.46
CA THR A 225 31.01 -4.10 -8.09
C THR A 225 32.42 -4.68 -7.92
N ASP A 226 33.13 -4.18 -6.93
CA ASP A 226 34.46 -4.66 -6.57
C ASP A 226 34.46 -6.17 -6.30
N GLN A 227 35.44 -6.89 -6.84
CA GLN A 227 35.48 -8.35 -6.79
C GLN A 227 35.60 -8.89 -5.36
N LYS A 228 36.28 -8.16 -4.47
CA LYS A 228 36.41 -8.55 -3.07
C LYS A 228 35.08 -8.36 -2.35
N VAL A 229 34.43 -7.20 -2.53
CA VAL A 229 33.08 -6.94 -1.98
C VAL A 229 32.10 -8.01 -2.45
N ARG A 230 32.11 -8.34 -3.75
CA ARG A 230 31.27 -9.41 -4.32
C ARG A 230 31.52 -10.74 -3.61
N GLY A 231 32.78 -11.15 -3.45
CA GLY A 231 33.14 -12.39 -2.77
C GLY A 231 32.71 -12.42 -1.30
N ASP A 232 32.87 -11.30 -0.57
CA ASP A 232 32.48 -11.19 0.83
C ASP A 232 30.95 -11.34 1.00
N ILE A 233 30.16 -10.72 0.12
CA ILE A 233 28.71 -10.80 0.14
C ILE A 233 28.21 -12.19 -0.26
N ILE A 234 28.83 -12.84 -1.26
CA ILE A 234 28.52 -14.24 -1.62
C ILE A 234 28.79 -15.16 -0.42
N ASN A 235 29.92 -15.03 0.24
CA ASN A 235 30.25 -15.82 1.42
C ASN A 235 29.21 -15.61 2.55
N LYS A 236 28.78 -14.36 2.78
CA LYS A 236 27.71 -14.07 3.75
C LYS A 236 26.38 -14.70 3.36
N PHE A 237 26.01 -14.65 2.08
CA PHE A 237 24.81 -15.29 1.56
C PHE A 237 24.82 -16.81 1.80
N GLU A 238 25.91 -17.48 1.42
CA GLU A 238 26.07 -18.93 1.60
C GLU A 238 25.96 -19.38 3.07
N ASN A 239 26.53 -18.60 3.98
CA ASN A 239 26.47 -18.86 5.41
C ASN A 239 25.07 -18.59 6.01
N THR A 240 24.26 -17.74 5.36
CA THR A 240 22.93 -17.34 5.86
C THR A 240 21.83 -18.28 5.36
N PHE A 241 21.92 -18.75 4.11
CA PHE A 241 20.85 -19.48 3.41
C PHE A 241 21.24 -20.93 3.04
N SER A 242 21.88 -21.65 3.97
CA SER A 242 22.42 -22.98 3.70
C SER A 242 21.36 -23.94 3.12
N ASN A 243 21.66 -24.56 1.97
CA ASN A 243 20.84 -25.51 1.18
C ASN A 243 19.76 -24.97 0.22
N ASP A 244 19.77 -23.69 -0.16
CA ASP A 244 18.84 -23.20 -1.19
C ASP A 244 19.36 -23.30 -2.63
N GLN A 245 18.47 -23.63 -3.57
CA GLN A 245 18.66 -23.46 -5.03
C GLN A 245 19.19 -22.06 -5.40
N LEU A 246 18.88 -21.06 -4.58
CA LEU A 246 19.33 -19.67 -4.73
C LEU A 246 20.86 -19.53 -4.62
N VAL A 247 21.52 -20.34 -3.79
CA VAL A 247 22.99 -20.35 -3.67
C VAL A 247 23.64 -20.83 -4.97
N GLU A 248 23.07 -21.87 -5.60
CA GLU A 248 23.55 -22.36 -6.89
C GLU A 248 23.33 -21.33 -8.01
N ILE A 249 22.19 -20.64 -8.01
CA ILE A 249 21.89 -19.58 -8.98
C ILE A 249 22.87 -18.41 -8.85
N ILE A 250 23.17 -17.94 -7.63
CA ILE A 250 24.14 -16.85 -7.42
C ILE A 250 25.54 -17.26 -7.89
N LYS A 251 25.95 -18.52 -7.66
CA LYS A 251 27.24 -19.03 -8.17
C LYS A 251 27.27 -19.03 -9.70
N VAL A 252 26.22 -19.54 -10.35
CA VAL A 252 26.17 -19.53 -11.83
C VAL A 252 26.19 -18.10 -12.38
N LEU A 253 25.50 -17.16 -11.75
CA LEU A 253 25.39 -15.78 -12.25
C LEU A 253 26.64 -14.92 -11.99
N CYS A 254 27.47 -15.26 -10.99
CA CYS A 254 28.65 -14.45 -10.64
C CYS A 254 29.98 -14.98 -11.20
N TYR A 255 30.03 -16.23 -11.66
CA TYR A 255 31.26 -16.89 -12.14
C TYR A 255 31.31 -17.08 -13.69
N TYR A 256 30.37 -16.48 -14.43
CA TYR A 256 30.38 -16.35 -15.90
C TYR A 256 30.29 -14.87 -16.31
#